data_AF-A0A4W2CC08-F1
#
_entry.id   AF-A0A4W2CC08-F1
#
_cell.length_a   1.000
_cell.length_b   1.000
_cell.length_c   1.000
_cell.angle_alpha   90.00
_cell.angle_beta   90.00
_cell.angle_gamma   90.00
#
_symmetry.space_group_name_H-M   'P 1'
#
loop_
_entity.id
_entity.type
_entity.pdbx_description
1 polymer ?
#
loop_
_entity_poly.entity_id
_entity_poly.type
_entity_poly.pdbx_seq_one_letter_code
_entity_poly.pdbx_strand_id
1 'polypeptide(L)'
;MATTNGAVENGQPDRKAPALPRPVRNLEVQFTKIFINNEWNESKSGKKFATYNPSTLEKICEVEEGDKPDVDKAVEAAQAAFQRGSPWRRLDAPSRGRLLQQLADLVERDRAVLATLETMDTGKPFLHAFFIDLEGCIKTLRYFAGWADKIQGRTIPTDDNVVCFTRHEPIGVCGAITPWNFPLLMLVWKLAPALCCGNTVVLKPAEQTPLTALYLGSLIKEVGKLVKEAASHSNLKRVTLELGGKNPCIVCADADLSLAVECAHQGVFFNQGQCCTAASRVFVEEQVYDEFVRRSVEYAKKRPVGDPFDVRTEQGPQIDQKQFDKILDLIESGKKEGAKLECGGSAMEDRGLFIKPTVFSEVTDTMRIAKEEIFGPVQPILKFKNIEEVIKRANSLEYGLTAAVFTKNLDKALKLASALESGTVWINCYNAIYAQAPFGGFKMSGNGRELGEYALAEYTEVKTVTIKLDDKDS
;
A
#
# COMPACT_ATOMS: atom_id res chain seq x y z
N MET A 1 -22.83 -34.74 -60.59
CA MET A 1 -23.38 -33.48 -60.07
C MET A 1 -22.62 -33.17 -58.80
N ALA A 2 -21.90 -32.05 -58.79
CA ALA A 2 -21.01 -31.65 -57.71
C ALA A 2 -21.80 -31.24 -56.47
N THR A 3 -21.48 -31.85 -55.32
CA THR A 3 -21.96 -31.43 -54.00
C THR A 3 -21.01 -30.36 -53.46
N THR A 4 -21.53 -29.14 -53.34
CA THR A 4 -20.86 -27.97 -52.75
C THR A 4 -20.75 -28.13 -51.24
N ASN A 5 -19.52 -28.08 -50.73
CA ASN A 5 -19.18 -27.92 -49.32
C ASN A 5 -19.66 -26.55 -48.82
N GLY A 6 -20.61 -26.54 -47.89
CA GLY A 6 -20.93 -25.37 -47.08
C GLY A 6 -19.91 -25.23 -45.95
N ALA A 7 -18.95 -24.32 -46.12
CA ALA A 7 -18.13 -23.83 -45.01
C ALA A 7 -19.02 -22.94 -44.13
N VAL A 8 -19.25 -23.37 -42.90
CA VAL A 8 -19.87 -22.53 -41.88
C VAL A 8 -18.75 -21.74 -41.22
N GLU A 9 -18.54 -20.49 -41.67
CA GLU A 9 -17.71 -19.53 -40.95
C GLU A 9 -18.38 -19.24 -39.59
N ASN A 10 -17.76 -19.71 -38.52
CA ASN A 10 -18.10 -19.31 -37.16
C ASN A 10 -17.71 -17.84 -36.97
N GLY A 11 -18.62 -16.93 -37.32
CA GLY A 11 -18.54 -15.53 -36.96
C GLY A 11 -18.60 -15.35 -35.45
N GLN A 12 -17.46 -15.37 -34.77
CA GLN A 12 -17.34 -14.73 -33.47
C GLN A 12 -17.45 -13.22 -33.69
N PRO A 13 -18.41 -12.52 -33.06
CA PRO A 13 -18.46 -11.07 -33.17
C PRO A 13 -17.16 -10.51 -32.58
N ASP A 14 -16.53 -9.63 -33.36
CA ASP A 14 -15.37 -8.82 -33.01
C ASP A 14 -15.62 -8.17 -31.64
N ARG A 15 -15.15 -8.80 -30.55
CA ARG A 15 -15.24 -8.25 -29.20
C ARG A 15 -14.28 -7.08 -29.16
N LYS A 16 -14.76 -5.88 -29.51
CA LYS A 16 -14.06 -4.63 -29.25
C LYS A 16 -13.57 -4.66 -27.81
N ALA A 17 -12.26 -4.55 -27.63
CA ALA A 17 -11.67 -4.42 -26.30
C ALA A 17 -12.42 -3.31 -25.53
N PRO A 18 -12.72 -3.50 -24.23
CA PRO A 18 -13.39 -2.48 -23.44
C PRO A 18 -12.62 -1.16 -23.55
N ALA A 19 -13.34 -0.05 -23.75
CA ALA A 19 -12.70 1.26 -23.77
C ALA A 19 -12.03 1.53 -22.42
N LEU A 20 -10.81 2.06 -22.44
CA LEU A 20 -10.11 2.46 -21.21
C LEU A 20 -10.94 3.51 -20.45
N PRO A 21 -10.95 3.45 -19.09
CA PRO A 21 -11.58 4.47 -18.27
C PRO A 21 -10.93 5.82 -18.57
N ARG A 22 -11.71 6.89 -18.42
CA ARG A 22 -11.26 8.26 -18.67
C ARG A 22 -11.25 9.05 -17.37
N PRO A 23 -10.26 9.93 -17.16
CA PRO A 23 -10.29 10.84 -16.02
C PRO A 23 -11.47 11.80 -16.12
N VAL A 24 -11.98 12.22 -14.97
CA VAL A 24 -13.08 13.19 -14.89
C VAL A 24 -12.51 14.57 -15.23
N ARG A 25 -13.01 15.17 -16.31
CA ARG A 25 -12.55 16.50 -16.75
C ARG A 25 -13.06 17.57 -15.79
N ASN A 26 -12.19 18.54 -15.47
CA ASN A 26 -12.50 19.68 -14.61
C ASN A 26 -13.15 19.26 -13.28
N LEU A 27 -12.60 18.22 -12.65
CA LEU A 27 -13.11 17.71 -11.39
C LEU A 27 -12.97 18.78 -10.29
N GLU A 28 -14.09 19.19 -9.73
CA GLU A 28 -14.15 20.13 -8.61
C GLU A 28 -13.96 19.40 -7.28
N VAL A 29 -13.10 19.93 -6.41
CA VAL A 29 -12.88 19.38 -5.07
C VAL A 29 -14.02 19.81 -4.14
N GLN A 30 -14.87 18.86 -3.75
CA GLN A 30 -16.06 19.12 -2.94
C GLN A 30 -15.83 19.05 -1.42
N PHE A 31 -14.87 18.23 -0.98
CA PHE A 31 -14.67 17.92 0.43
C PHE A 31 -13.29 18.39 0.91
N THR A 32 -13.29 19.43 1.75
CA THR A 32 -12.07 20.11 2.22
C THR A 32 -12.04 20.36 3.73
N LYS A 33 -13.00 19.79 4.46
CA LYS A 33 -13.24 20.05 5.89
C LYS A 33 -12.91 18.85 6.77
N ILE A 34 -12.77 19.06 8.08
CA ILE A 34 -12.55 17.98 9.04
C ILE A 34 -13.83 17.15 9.20
N PHE A 35 -13.74 15.83 9.07
CA PHE A 35 -14.90 14.92 9.16
C PHE A 35 -14.99 14.26 10.54
N ILE A 36 -15.94 14.71 11.37
CA ILE A 36 -16.17 14.18 12.72
C ILE A 36 -17.66 13.95 12.91
N ASN A 37 -18.04 12.78 13.46
CA ASN A 37 -19.45 12.42 13.72
C ASN A 37 -20.34 12.60 12.47
N ASN A 38 -19.83 12.18 11.31
CA ASN A 38 -20.50 12.33 10.02
C ASN A 38 -20.84 13.78 9.62
N GLU A 39 -20.11 14.76 10.16
CA GLU A 39 -20.28 16.19 9.88
C GLU A 39 -18.97 16.82 9.43
N TRP A 40 -19.09 17.84 8.57
CA TRP A 40 -17.97 18.62 8.06
C TRP A 40 -17.73 19.83 8.96
N ASN A 41 -16.54 19.92 9.54
CA ASN A 41 -16.16 20.91 10.55
C ASN A 41 -15.02 21.78 10.04
N GLU A 42 -15.04 23.07 10.38
CA GLU A 42 -13.87 23.94 10.26
C GLU A 42 -12.89 23.63 11.38
N SER A 43 -11.60 23.89 11.16
CA SER A 43 -10.59 23.70 12.20
C SER A 43 -10.88 24.62 13.40
N LYS A 44 -10.58 24.14 14.61
CA LYS A 44 -10.71 24.97 15.82
C LYS A 44 -9.84 26.22 15.78
N SER A 45 -8.72 26.17 15.06
CA SER A 45 -7.82 27.29 14.85
C SER A 45 -8.30 28.28 13.77
N GLY A 46 -9.24 27.87 12.90
CA GLY A 46 -9.63 28.58 11.69
C GLY A 46 -8.57 28.55 10.58
N LYS A 47 -7.45 27.85 10.78
CA LYS A 47 -6.37 27.73 9.80
C LYS A 47 -6.70 26.70 8.73
N LYS A 48 -6.06 26.89 7.58
CA LYS A 48 -6.10 25.99 6.43
C LYS A 48 -4.71 25.86 5.85
N PHE A 49 -4.43 24.72 5.22
CA PHE A 49 -3.23 24.50 4.43
C PHE A 49 -3.61 24.20 2.98
N ALA A 50 -2.69 24.49 2.06
CA ALA A 50 -2.88 24.21 0.64
C ALA A 50 -2.37 22.81 0.28
N THR A 51 -3.11 22.10 -0.56
CA THR A 51 -2.60 20.93 -1.29
C THR A 51 -2.30 21.31 -2.74
N TYR A 52 -1.32 20.66 -3.35
CA TYR A 52 -0.73 21.03 -4.65
C TYR A 52 -0.72 19.83 -5.59
N ASN A 53 -0.90 20.10 -6.87
CA ASN A 53 -0.74 19.09 -7.90
C ASN A 53 0.76 18.98 -8.24
N PRO A 54 1.44 17.87 -7.95
CA PRO A 54 2.89 17.75 -8.20
C PRO A 54 3.28 17.78 -9.67
N SER A 55 2.33 17.56 -10.59
CA SER A 55 2.59 17.57 -12.03
C SER A 55 2.63 18.98 -12.62
N THR A 56 1.93 19.93 -11.99
CA THR A 56 1.85 21.34 -12.44
C THR A 56 2.44 22.32 -11.43
N LEU A 57 2.68 21.90 -10.19
CA LEU A 57 3.03 22.73 -9.03
C LEU A 57 1.95 23.75 -8.64
N GLU A 58 0.76 23.64 -9.23
CA GLU A 58 -0.35 24.54 -8.92
C GLU A 58 -1.10 24.08 -7.68
N LYS A 59 -1.57 25.05 -6.89
CA LYS A 59 -2.46 24.79 -5.76
C LYS A 59 -3.78 24.20 -6.28
N ILE A 60 -4.20 23.06 -5.73
CA ILE A 60 -5.49 22.45 -6.04
C ILE A 60 -6.60 23.16 -5.25
N CYS A 61 -6.46 23.18 -3.92
CA CYS A 61 -7.40 23.83 -3.01
C CYS A 61 -6.78 24.08 -1.63
N GLU A 62 -7.56 24.66 -0.71
CA GLU A 62 -7.24 24.69 0.72
C GLU A 62 -8.06 23.65 1.48
N VAL A 63 -7.46 23.07 2.51
CA VAL A 63 -8.06 22.09 3.42
C VAL A 63 -7.92 22.58 4.85
N GLU A 64 -8.92 22.33 5.68
CA GLU A 64 -8.91 22.69 7.10
C GLU A 64 -7.71 22.05 7.83
N GLU A 65 -6.94 22.86 8.55
CA GLU A 65 -5.75 22.44 9.29
C GLU A 65 -6.14 21.98 10.70
N GLY A 66 -6.47 20.70 10.82
CA GLY A 66 -6.77 20.09 12.11
C GLY A 66 -5.55 20.05 13.03
N ASP A 67 -5.72 20.50 14.27
CA ASP A 67 -4.69 20.46 15.31
C ASP A 67 -5.18 19.62 16.51
N LYS A 68 -4.40 19.54 17.59
CA LYS A 68 -4.72 18.81 18.81
C LYS A 68 -6.18 18.98 19.29
N PRO A 69 -6.78 20.19 19.34
CA PRO A 69 -8.18 20.32 19.76
C PRO A 69 -9.19 19.63 18.83
N ASP A 70 -8.91 19.56 17.53
CA ASP A 70 -9.74 18.86 16.55
C ASP A 70 -9.56 17.33 16.67
N VAL A 71 -8.32 16.88 16.92
CA VAL A 71 -8.02 15.47 17.20
C VAL A 71 -8.70 15.03 18.49
N ASP A 72 -8.63 15.83 19.54
CA ASP A 72 -9.32 15.56 20.80
C ASP A 72 -10.81 15.38 20.50
N LYS A 73 -11.46 16.34 19.81
CA LYS A 73 -12.88 16.26 19.35
C LYS A 73 -13.20 15.02 18.50
N ALA A 74 -12.26 14.54 17.67
CA ALA A 74 -12.46 13.34 16.88
C ALA A 74 -12.42 12.07 17.76
N VAL A 75 -11.46 11.99 18.68
CA VAL A 75 -11.32 10.90 19.66
C VAL A 75 -12.53 10.83 20.57
N GLU A 76 -12.99 11.99 21.04
CA GLU A 76 -14.23 12.18 21.78
C GLU A 76 -15.42 11.48 21.10
N ALA A 77 -15.66 11.79 19.82
CA ALA A 77 -16.74 11.18 19.04
C ALA A 77 -16.56 9.67 18.85
N ALA A 78 -15.33 9.22 18.59
CA ALA A 78 -15.02 7.80 18.42
C ALA A 78 -15.26 6.99 19.71
N GLN A 79 -14.90 7.52 20.89
CA GLN A 79 -15.15 6.87 22.17
C GLN A 79 -16.65 6.70 22.43
N ALA A 80 -17.44 7.72 22.14
CA ALA A 80 -18.89 7.64 22.25
C ALA A 80 -19.50 6.59 21.30
N ALA A 81 -19.01 6.53 20.07
CA ALA A 81 -19.37 5.49 19.10
C ALA A 81 -19.04 4.08 19.62
N PHE A 82 -18.00 3.95 20.43
CA PHE A 82 -17.57 2.68 21.01
C PHE A 82 -18.21 2.30 22.35
N GLN A 83 -18.99 3.19 22.98
CA GLN A 83 -19.60 2.93 24.29
C GLN A 83 -20.49 1.68 24.29
N ARG A 84 -20.48 0.93 25.40
CA ARG A 84 -21.31 -0.27 25.54
C ARG A 84 -22.79 0.09 25.36
N GLY A 85 -23.44 -0.59 24.43
CA GLY A 85 -24.85 -0.33 24.12
C GLY A 85 -25.10 0.73 23.03
N SER A 86 -24.04 1.36 22.50
CA SER A 86 -24.14 2.22 21.32
C SER A 86 -24.68 1.44 20.10
N PRO A 87 -25.20 2.13 19.07
CA PRO A 87 -25.61 1.49 17.82
C PRO A 87 -24.50 0.62 17.22
N TRP A 88 -23.26 1.12 17.18
CA TRP A 88 -22.12 0.40 16.63
C TRP A 88 -21.77 -0.87 17.43
N ARG A 89 -21.83 -0.80 18.78
CA ARG A 89 -21.53 -1.96 19.64
C ARG A 89 -22.65 -3.00 19.70
N ARG A 90 -23.89 -2.61 19.42
CA ARG A 90 -25.05 -3.51 19.32
C ARG A 90 -25.24 -4.09 17.92
N LEU A 91 -24.61 -3.49 16.91
CA LEU A 91 -24.69 -3.96 15.55
C LEU A 91 -24.15 -5.38 15.45
N ASP A 92 -24.96 -6.28 14.90
CA ASP A 92 -24.57 -7.66 14.67
C ASP A 92 -23.37 -7.71 13.71
N ALA A 93 -22.51 -8.70 13.93
CA ALA A 93 -21.28 -8.86 13.17
C ALA A 93 -21.48 -8.95 11.65
N PRO A 94 -22.50 -9.69 11.14
CA PRO A 94 -22.81 -9.69 9.70
C PRO A 94 -23.20 -8.31 9.17
N SER A 95 -23.95 -7.50 9.93
CA SER A 95 -24.28 -6.13 9.52
C SER A 95 -23.07 -5.23 9.40
N ARG A 96 -22.03 -5.36 10.25
CA ARG A 96 -20.76 -4.64 10.03
C ARG A 96 -20.13 -5.01 8.70
N GLY A 97 -20.14 -6.31 8.35
CA GLY A 97 -19.71 -6.80 7.05
C GLY A 97 -20.52 -6.19 5.90
N ARG A 98 -21.85 -6.10 6.03
CA ARG A 98 -22.71 -5.45 5.03
C ARG A 98 -22.37 -3.97 4.80
N LEU A 99 -22.07 -3.21 5.87
CA LEU A 99 -21.67 -1.81 5.73
C LEU A 99 -20.34 -1.67 4.97
N LEU A 100 -19.35 -2.55 5.25
CA LEU A 100 -18.09 -2.57 4.50
C LEU A 100 -18.30 -2.94 3.03
N GLN A 101 -19.21 -3.89 2.74
CA GLN A 101 -19.57 -4.24 1.37
C GLN A 101 -20.22 -3.06 0.64
N GLN A 102 -21.17 -2.38 1.27
CA GLN A 102 -21.79 -1.18 0.70
C GLN A 102 -20.78 -0.06 0.46
N LEU A 103 -19.83 0.15 1.38
CA LEU A 103 -18.74 1.11 1.17
C LEU A 103 -17.89 0.72 -0.05
N ALA A 104 -17.58 -0.56 -0.24
CA ALA A 104 -16.87 -1.03 -1.44
C ALA A 104 -17.67 -0.75 -2.71
N ASP A 105 -18.98 -0.92 -2.69
CA ASP A 105 -19.86 -0.64 -3.84
C ASP A 105 -19.92 0.86 -4.16
N LEU A 106 -19.88 1.74 -3.15
CA LEU A 106 -19.78 3.20 -3.36
C LEU A 106 -18.40 3.62 -3.90
N VAL A 107 -17.33 3.02 -3.41
CA VAL A 107 -15.98 3.25 -3.95
C VAL A 107 -15.88 2.77 -5.40
N GLU A 108 -16.51 1.64 -5.75
CA GLU A 108 -16.60 1.16 -7.13
C GLU A 108 -17.45 2.11 -8.01
N ARG A 109 -18.57 2.63 -7.49
CA ARG A 109 -19.42 3.63 -8.17
C ARG A 109 -18.61 4.87 -8.54
N ASP A 110 -17.85 5.41 -7.57
CA ASP A 110 -17.12 6.66 -7.71
C ASP A 110 -15.65 6.46 -8.12
N ARG A 111 -15.31 5.26 -8.60
CA ARG A 111 -13.94 4.83 -8.90
C ARG A 111 -13.19 5.79 -9.82
N ALA A 112 -13.84 6.30 -10.86
CA ALA A 112 -13.22 7.26 -11.78
C ALA A 112 -12.97 8.63 -11.12
N VAL A 113 -13.87 9.08 -10.24
CA VAL A 113 -13.72 10.33 -9.48
C VAL A 113 -12.55 10.21 -8.51
N LEU A 114 -12.54 9.14 -7.72
CA LEU A 114 -11.47 8.86 -6.76
C LEU A 114 -10.12 8.68 -7.46
N ALA A 115 -10.04 7.93 -8.56
CA ALA A 115 -8.80 7.78 -9.33
C ALA A 115 -8.30 9.11 -9.91
N THR A 116 -9.22 9.98 -10.34
CA THR A 116 -8.87 11.32 -10.83
C THR A 116 -8.30 12.16 -9.69
N LEU A 117 -8.97 12.20 -8.52
CA LEU A 117 -8.46 12.91 -7.34
C LEU A 117 -7.10 12.36 -6.89
N GLU A 118 -6.95 11.04 -6.82
CA GLU A 118 -5.69 10.39 -6.43
C GLU A 118 -4.56 10.84 -7.37
N THR A 119 -4.81 10.84 -8.69
CA THR A 119 -3.84 11.34 -9.67
C THR A 119 -3.54 12.83 -9.53
N MET A 120 -4.55 13.68 -9.32
CA MET A 120 -4.36 15.12 -9.16
C MET A 120 -3.47 15.45 -7.96
N ASP A 121 -3.70 14.78 -6.82
CA ASP A 121 -3.07 15.08 -5.53
C ASP A 121 -1.70 14.38 -5.39
N THR A 122 -1.43 13.31 -6.14
CA THR A 122 -0.20 12.49 -6.00
C THR A 122 0.74 12.50 -7.21
N GLY A 123 0.23 12.83 -8.41
CA GLY A 123 0.97 12.66 -9.65
C GLY A 123 1.02 11.21 -10.18
N LYS A 124 0.29 10.27 -9.58
CA LYS A 124 0.17 8.89 -10.09
C LYS A 124 -0.47 8.85 -11.48
N PRO A 125 0.04 8.06 -12.44
CA PRO A 125 -0.69 7.81 -13.68
C PRO A 125 -2.12 7.36 -13.41
N PHE A 126 -3.10 7.98 -14.07
CA PHE A 126 -4.52 7.72 -13.83
C PHE A 126 -4.91 6.25 -13.99
N LEU A 127 -4.32 5.56 -14.98
CA LEU A 127 -4.58 4.14 -15.18
C LEU A 127 -4.05 3.29 -14.02
N HIS A 128 -2.93 3.69 -13.39
CA HIS A 128 -2.44 3.01 -12.19
C HIS A 128 -3.35 3.27 -11.00
N ALA A 129 -3.76 4.53 -10.76
CA ALA A 129 -4.72 4.84 -9.71
C ALA A 129 -6.02 4.02 -9.89
N PHE A 130 -6.55 3.96 -11.10
CA PHE A 130 -7.80 3.26 -11.39
C PHE A 130 -7.68 1.73 -11.28
N PHE A 131 -6.68 1.11 -11.92
CA PHE A 131 -6.58 -0.36 -12.04
C PHE A 131 -5.78 -1.03 -10.92
N ILE A 132 -5.01 -0.26 -10.14
CA ILE A 132 -4.16 -0.79 -9.07
C ILE A 132 -4.65 -0.28 -7.72
N ASP A 133 -4.60 1.03 -7.49
CA ASP A 133 -4.90 1.60 -6.16
C ASP A 133 -6.38 1.38 -5.80
N LEU A 134 -7.31 1.81 -6.66
CA LEU A 134 -8.75 1.64 -6.42
C LEU A 134 -9.19 0.17 -6.47
N GLU A 135 -8.58 -0.64 -7.33
CA GLU A 135 -8.83 -2.08 -7.36
C GLU A 135 -8.45 -2.74 -6.02
N GLY A 136 -7.28 -2.37 -5.49
CA GLY A 136 -6.81 -2.81 -4.18
C GLY A 136 -7.73 -2.35 -3.06
N CYS A 137 -8.21 -1.10 -3.10
CA CYS A 137 -9.16 -0.58 -2.11
C CYS A 137 -10.44 -1.40 -2.07
N ILE A 138 -11.06 -1.62 -3.23
CA ILE A 138 -12.34 -2.34 -3.35
C ILE A 138 -12.17 -3.80 -2.91
N LYS A 139 -11.10 -4.47 -3.35
CA LYS A 139 -10.80 -5.85 -2.94
C LYS A 139 -10.57 -5.96 -1.44
N THR A 140 -9.83 -5.04 -0.83
CA THR A 140 -9.56 -5.06 0.61
C THR A 140 -10.82 -4.82 1.43
N LEU A 141 -11.68 -3.86 1.04
CA LEU A 141 -12.97 -3.63 1.70
C LEU A 141 -13.85 -4.89 1.64
N ARG A 142 -13.98 -5.50 0.45
CA ARG A 142 -14.77 -6.74 0.25
C ARG A 142 -14.20 -7.93 1.03
N TYR A 143 -12.87 -8.05 1.09
CA TYR A 143 -12.22 -9.12 1.84
C TYR A 143 -12.55 -9.04 3.33
N PHE A 144 -12.36 -7.88 3.96
CA PHE A 144 -12.65 -7.70 5.38
C PHE A 144 -14.15 -7.62 5.70
N ALA A 145 -15.00 -7.22 4.74
CA ALA A 145 -16.45 -7.39 4.87
C ALA A 145 -16.82 -8.85 5.18
N GLY A 146 -16.15 -9.81 4.53
CA GLY A 146 -16.34 -11.23 4.75
C GLY A 146 -15.82 -11.77 6.09
N TRP A 147 -14.91 -11.05 6.77
CA TRP A 147 -14.35 -11.48 8.06
C TRP A 147 -15.19 -11.06 9.27
N ALA A 148 -16.08 -10.08 9.12
CA ALA A 148 -16.76 -9.43 10.24
C ALA A 148 -17.45 -10.41 11.20
N ASP A 149 -18.04 -11.49 10.67
CA ASP A 149 -18.75 -12.56 11.40
C ASP A 149 -17.93 -13.86 11.58
N LYS A 150 -16.66 -13.87 11.19
CA LYS A 150 -15.75 -15.01 11.27
C LYS A 150 -14.62 -14.83 12.28
N ILE A 151 -14.61 -13.71 13.00
CA ILE A 151 -13.68 -13.47 14.11
C ILE A 151 -14.14 -14.33 15.31
N GLN A 152 -13.38 -15.38 15.60
CA GLN A 152 -13.75 -16.40 16.60
C GLN A 152 -12.74 -16.44 17.76
N GLY A 153 -13.26 -16.65 18.96
CA GLY A 153 -12.46 -17.08 20.10
C GLY A 153 -12.13 -18.58 20.04
N ARG A 154 -11.83 -19.17 21.20
CA ARG A 154 -11.49 -20.59 21.36
C ARG A 154 -12.17 -21.13 22.61
N THR A 155 -12.59 -22.40 22.58
CA THR A 155 -12.84 -23.20 23.79
C THR A 155 -11.55 -23.92 24.15
N ILE A 156 -11.10 -23.80 25.39
CA ILE A 156 -9.79 -24.30 25.82
C ILE A 156 -10.01 -25.44 26.82
N PRO A 157 -9.48 -26.65 26.55
CA PRO A 157 -9.49 -27.72 27.54
C PRO A 157 -8.56 -27.33 28.70
N THR A 158 -9.14 -27.30 29.90
CA THR A 158 -8.47 -27.05 31.18
C THR A 158 -8.81 -28.20 32.13
N ASP A 159 -8.65 -28.00 33.44
CA ASP A 159 -9.03 -28.97 34.46
C ASP A 159 -10.50 -29.42 34.37
N ASP A 160 -10.77 -30.61 34.91
CA ASP A 160 -12.01 -31.35 34.74
C ASP A 160 -13.25 -30.57 35.16
N ASN A 161 -13.18 -29.68 36.15
CA ASN A 161 -14.32 -28.89 36.64
C ASN A 161 -14.28 -27.42 36.21
N VAL A 162 -13.59 -27.10 35.10
CA VAL A 162 -13.42 -25.74 34.62
C VAL A 162 -13.81 -25.62 33.14
N VAL A 163 -14.68 -24.65 32.83
CA VAL A 163 -14.94 -24.18 31.46
C VAL A 163 -14.08 -22.96 31.20
N CYS A 164 -13.24 -23.04 30.17
CA CYS A 164 -12.40 -21.94 29.73
C CYS A 164 -12.68 -21.63 28.27
N PHE A 165 -12.94 -20.36 27.96
CA PHE A 165 -13.06 -19.90 26.58
C PHE A 165 -12.54 -18.47 26.42
N THR A 166 -12.20 -18.10 25.19
CA THR A 166 -11.79 -16.73 24.85
C THR A 166 -12.86 -15.99 24.07
N ARG A 167 -12.90 -14.67 24.28
CA ARG A 167 -13.65 -13.72 23.45
C ARG A 167 -12.64 -12.80 22.77
N HIS A 168 -12.78 -12.58 21.48
CA HIS A 168 -12.00 -11.59 20.74
C HIS A 168 -12.86 -10.34 20.61
N GLU A 169 -12.61 -9.35 21.47
CA GLU A 169 -13.37 -8.10 21.51
C GLU A 169 -12.64 -7.03 20.66
N PRO A 170 -13.33 -6.03 20.09
CA PRO A 170 -12.62 -4.88 19.51
C PRO A 170 -11.79 -4.16 20.58
N ILE A 171 -10.63 -3.63 20.19
CA ILE A 171 -9.74 -2.85 21.05
C ILE A 171 -10.41 -1.56 21.52
N GLY A 172 -11.02 -0.79 20.60
CA GLY A 172 -11.66 0.48 20.92
C GLY A 172 -11.48 1.56 19.86
N VAL A 173 -10.88 2.69 20.26
CA VAL A 173 -10.54 3.79 19.35
C VAL A 173 -9.15 3.55 18.78
N CYS A 174 -9.07 3.37 17.47
CA CYS A 174 -7.83 3.16 16.73
C CYS A 174 -7.42 4.47 16.04
N GLY A 175 -6.20 4.95 16.32
CA GLY A 175 -5.59 6.03 15.54
C GLY A 175 -4.92 5.46 14.29
N ALA A 176 -5.20 6.04 13.12
CA ALA A 176 -4.57 5.65 11.86
C ALA A 176 -3.89 6.87 11.21
N ILE A 177 -2.60 6.77 10.91
CA ILE A 177 -1.82 7.80 10.20
C ILE A 177 -1.33 7.17 8.91
N THR A 178 -1.59 7.82 7.77
CA THR A 178 -1.30 7.24 6.45
C THR A 178 -0.33 8.13 5.65
N PRO A 179 0.58 7.52 4.87
CA PRO A 179 1.50 8.25 4.02
C PRO A 179 0.82 8.73 2.72
N TRP A 180 1.56 9.53 1.95
CA TRP A 180 1.11 10.14 0.70
C TRP A 180 1.32 9.27 -0.55
N ASN A 181 2.07 8.17 -0.45
CA ASN A 181 2.50 7.42 -1.63
C ASN A 181 1.43 6.46 -2.17
N PHE A 182 0.48 6.03 -1.33
CA PHE A 182 -0.77 5.35 -1.75
C PHE A 182 -1.92 5.81 -0.83
N PRO A 183 -2.38 7.06 -0.95
CA PRO A 183 -3.24 7.71 0.04
C PRO A 183 -4.48 6.90 0.41
N LEU A 184 -5.30 6.53 -0.59
CA LEU A 184 -6.55 5.84 -0.36
C LEU A 184 -6.34 4.35 -0.03
N LEU A 185 -5.36 3.70 -0.65
CA LEU A 185 -5.06 2.29 -0.41
C LEU A 185 -4.57 2.04 1.02
N MET A 186 -3.62 2.85 1.52
CA MET A 186 -3.11 2.74 2.89
C MET A 186 -4.17 3.08 3.93
N LEU A 187 -5.06 4.03 3.62
CA LEU A 187 -6.24 4.30 4.43
C LEU A 187 -7.11 3.05 4.54
N VAL A 188 -7.48 2.46 3.41
CA VAL A 188 -8.37 1.30 3.39
C VAL A 188 -7.74 0.07 4.08
N TRP A 189 -6.43 -0.14 3.96
CA TRP A 189 -5.72 -1.22 4.66
C TRP A 189 -5.83 -1.13 6.18
N LYS A 190 -5.97 0.08 6.74
CA LYS A 190 -6.18 0.30 8.17
C LYS A 190 -7.66 0.28 8.54
N LEU A 191 -8.49 0.96 7.76
CA LEU A 191 -9.91 1.15 8.04
C LEU A 191 -10.69 -0.17 7.97
N ALA A 192 -10.45 -0.98 6.94
CA ALA A 192 -11.22 -2.19 6.67
C ALA A 192 -11.11 -3.24 7.82
N PRO A 193 -9.92 -3.69 8.25
CA PRO A 193 -9.81 -4.61 9.38
C PRO A 193 -10.26 -3.99 10.71
N ALA A 194 -10.00 -2.70 10.95
CA ALA A 194 -10.44 -2.03 12.16
C ALA A 194 -11.96 -2.04 12.33
N LEU A 195 -12.70 -1.63 11.29
CA LEU A 195 -14.16 -1.61 11.29
C LEU A 195 -14.75 -3.02 11.29
N CYS A 196 -14.15 -3.96 10.56
CA CYS A 196 -14.52 -5.38 10.57
C CYS A 196 -14.57 -5.93 12.00
N CYS A 197 -13.51 -5.69 12.78
CA CYS A 197 -13.42 -6.10 14.18
C CYS A 197 -14.36 -5.33 15.13
N GLY A 198 -14.99 -4.25 14.67
CA GLY A 198 -15.92 -3.44 15.48
C GLY A 198 -15.27 -2.30 16.24
N ASN A 199 -14.06 -1.86 15.83
CA ASN A 199 -13.41 -0.67 16.38
C ASN A 199 -14.03 0.62 15.81
N THR A 200 -13.61 1.74 16.36
CA THR A 200 -13.85 3.08 15.82
C THR A 200 -12.50 3.70 15.45
N VAL A 201 -12.45 4.58 14.46
CA VAL A 201 -11.17 5.06 13.90
C VAL A 201 -11.11 6.58 13.89
N VAL A 202 -9.95 7.12 14.29
CA VAL A 202 -9.56 8.52 14.04
C VAL A 202 -8.39 8.51 13.06
N LEU A 203 -8.58 9.10 11.89
CA LEU A 203 -7.64 9.04 10.77
C LEU A 203 -6.96 10.40 10.55
N LYS A 204 -5.64 10.41 10.34
CA LYS A 204 -4.87 11.57 9.86
C LYS A 204 -4.17 11.23 8.52
N PRO A 205 -4.76 11.60 7.37
CA PRO A 205 -4.08 11.43 6.08
C PRO A 205 -2.90 12.40 5.94
N ALA A 206 -1.89 12.04 5.14
CA ALA A 206 -0.76 12.93 4.86
C ALA A 206 -1.21 14.29 4.30
N GLU A 207 -0.53 15.34 4.71
CA GLU A 207 -0.83 16.73 4.32
C GLU A 207 -0.62 16.99 2.82
N GLN A 208 0.23 16.21 2.15
CA GLN A 208 0.39 16.28 0.70
C GLN A 208 -0.83 15.77 -0.05
N THR A 209 -1.60 14.84 0.53
CA THR A 209 -2.61 14.05 -0.19
C THR A 209 -3.90 13.82 0.60
N PRO A 210 -4.60 14.85 1.08
CA PRO A 210 -5.77 14.68 1.93
C PRO A 210 -7.06 14.34 1.14
N LEU A 211 -7.12 14.61 -0.17
CA LEU A 211 -8.40 14.79 -0.87
C LEU A 211 -9.24 13.52 -0.97
N THR A 212 -8.64 12.37 -1.30
CA THR A 212 -9.38 11.11 -1.43
C THR A 212 -9.81 10.53 -0.09
N ALA A 213 -9.07 10.80 0.98
CA ALA A 213 -9.48 10.45 2.34
C ALA A 213 -10.73 11.21 2.77
N LEU A 214 -10.80 12.52 2.46
CA LEU A 214 -11.99 13.33 2.70
C LEU A 214 -13.16 12.85 1.82
N TYR A 215 -12.94 12.59 0.54
CA TYR A 215 -13.98 12.04 -0.33
C TYR A 215 -14.56 10.73 0.24
N LEU A 216 -13.71 9.81 0.71
CA LEU A 216 -14.15 8.58 1.36
C LEU A 216 -15.02 8.83 2.60
N GLY A 217 -14.73 9.88 3.39
CA GLY A 217 -15.58 10.32 4.50
C GLY A 217 -17.03 10.59 4.08
N SER A 218 -17.23 11.17 2.89
CA SER A 218 -18.58 11.36 2.33
C SER A 218 -19.28 10.03 2.02
N LEU A 219 -18.55 9.05 1.49
CA LEU A 219 -19.08 7.71 1.19
C LEU A 219 -19.41 6.94 2.47
N ILE A 220 -18.57 7.07 3.51
CA ILE A 220 -18.85 6.49 4.84
C ILE A 220 -20.16 7.04 5.41
N LYS A 221 -20.41 8.36 5.27
CA LYS A 221 -21.67 8.98 5.68
C LYS A 221 -22.88 8.46 4.89
N GLU A 222 -22.70 8.20 3.60
CA GLU A 222 -23.75 7.65 2.73
C GLU A 222 -24.17 6.24 3.16
N VAL A 223 -23.24 5.42 3.67
CA VAL A 223 -23.50 4.06 4.16
C VAL A 223 -24.24 4.03 5.51
N GLY A 224 -24.07 5.02 6.40
CA GLY A 224 -24.81 5.05 7.67
C GLY A 224 -24.57 6.30 8.53
N LYS A 225 -25.59 6.70 9.31
CA LYS A 225 -25.59 7.90 10.18
C LYS A 225 -25.44 7.52 11.67
N LEU A 226 -24.73 8.38 12.42
CA LEU A 226 -24.63 8.58 13.88
C LEU A 226 -23.29 8.13 14.53
N VAL A 227 -22.63 9.00 15.34
CA VAL A 227 -22.49 8.95 16.83
C VAL A 227 -21.58 10.10 17.39
N LYS A 228 -22.01 10.70 18.52
CA LYS A 228 -21.65 11.96 19.21
C LYS A 228 -20.88 11.82 20.55
N GLU A 229 -19.83 12.66 20.74
CA GLU A 229 -19.14 13.26 21.94
C GLU A 229 -18.43 12.49 23.10
N ALA A 230 -17.23 13.03 23.40
CA ALA A 230 -16.28 12.97 24.54
C ALA A 230 -15.59 11.64 24.94
N ALA A 231 -14.32 11.53 25.41
CA ALA A 231 -13.01 12.24 25.45
C ALA A 231 -12.00 11.35 26.25
N SER A 232 -10.75 11.74 26.57
CA SER A 232 -9.48 11.63 25.84
C SER A 232 -8.34 11.04 26.73
N HIS A 233 -7.15 10.85 26.12
CA HIS A 233 -5.76 10.81 26.66
C HIS A 233 -5.05 9.49 27.07
N SER A 234 -3.74 9.47 26.75
CA SER A 234 -2.84 8.33 26.46
C SER A 234 -2.73 7.24 27.52
N ASN A 235 -2.33 6.03 27.12
CA ASN A 235 -2.66 4.83 27.91
C ASN A 235 -1.87 3.56 27.53
N LEU A 236 -0.59 3.65 27.11
CA LEU A 236 0.19 2.50 26.60
C LEU A 236 -0.54 1.76 25.46
N LYS A 237 -1.11 2.53 24.53
CA LYS A 237 -1.83 1.99 23.37
C LYS A 237 -0.96 1.00 22.58
N ARG A 238 -1.59 -0.06 22.07
CA ARG A 238 -0.98 -0.95 21.08
C ARG A 238 -0.58 -0.15 19.84
N VAL A 239 0.55 -0.51 19.24
CA VAL A 239 1.10 0.18 18.06
C VAL A 239 1.51 -0.88 17.05
N THR A 240 1.00 -0.75 15.83
CA THR A 240 1.53 -1.43 14.64
C THR A 240 2.18 -0.40 13.74
N LEU A 241 3.25 -0.80 13.05
CA LEU A 241 4.03 0.08 12.19
C LEU A 241 4.32 -0.65 10.88
N GLU A 242 4.01 0.01 9.77
CA GLU A 242 4.46 -0.34 8.43
C GLU A 242 5.42 0.76 7.98
N LEU A 243 6.70 0.43 7.88
CA LEU A 243 7.77 1.38 7.59
C LEU A 243 8.44 1.04 6.24
N GLY A 244 9.39 1.89 5.85
CA GLY A 244 10.15 1.71 4.62
C GLY A 244 11.09 0.51 4.64
N GLY A 245 11.80 0.34 3.53
CA GLY A 245 12.75 -0.75 3.39
C GLY A 245 13.82 -0.50 2.34
N LYS A 246 14.80 -1.42 2.33
CA LYS A 246 15.84 -1.49 1.30
C LYS A 246 15.84 -2.87 0.65
N ASN A 247 14.73 -3.17 0.00
CA ASN A 247 14.30 -4.52 -0.38
C ASN A 247 15.25 -5.16 -1.42
N PRO A 248 15.81 -6.35 -1.13
CA PRO A 248 16.64 -7.07 -2.07
C PRO A 248 15.80 -7.78 -3.14
N CYS A 249 16.25 -7.71 -4.40
CA CYS A 249 15.73 -8.46 -5.52
C CYS A 249 16.86 -9.31 -6.11
N ILE A 250 16.81 -10.62 -5.89
CA ILE A 250 17.87 -11.57 -6.26
C ILE A 250 17.52 -12.24 -7.58
N VAL A 251 18.41 -12.14 -8.58
CA VAL A 251 18.27 -12.74 -9.91
C VAL A 251 19.39 -13.76 -10.10
N CYS A 252 19.04 -15.04 -10.05
CA CYS A 252 19.97 -16.14 -10.33
C CYS A 252 20.21 -16.31 -11.83
N ALA A 253 21.35 -16.90 -12.20
CA ALA A 253 21.76 -17.12 -13.59
C ALA A 253 20.78 -18.00 -14.39
N ASP A 254 20.04 -18.88 -13.71
CA ASP A 254 19.04 -19.78 -14.31
C ASP A 254 17.63 -19.17 -14.39
N ALA A 255 17.46 -17.90 -14.01
CA ALA A 255 16.19 -17.19 -14.12
C ALA A 255 15.70 -17.07 -15.58
N ASP A 256 14.40 -16.86 -15.75
CA ASP A 256 13.93 -16.21 -16.97
C ASP A 256 14.35 -14.74 -16.95
N LEU A 257 15.40 -14.42 -17.72
CA LEU A 257 16.00 -13.09 -17.67
C LEU A 257 15.06 -11.99 -18.18
N SER A 258 14.17 -12.30 -19.12
CA SER A 258 13.21 -11.32 -19.64
C SER A 258 12.20 -10.97 -18.55
N LEU A 259 11.62 -11.99 -17.90
CA LEU A 259 10.70 -11.80 -16.78
C LEU A 259 11.38 -11.08 -15.60
N ALA A 260 12.60 -11.49 -15.25
CA ALA A 260 13.33 -10.89 -14.14
C ALA A 260 13.64 -9.41 -14.37
N VAL A 261 14.05 -9.02 -15.59
CA VAL A 261 14.28 -7.61 -15.93
C VAL A 261 12.98 -6.81 -15.87
N GLU A 262 11.90 -7.31 -16.46
CA GLU A 262 10.60 -6.62 -16.46
C GLU A 262 10.05 -6.44 -15.04
N CYS A 263 10.06 -7.51 -14.23
CA CYS A 263 9.57 -7.46 -12.86
C CYS A 263 10.46 -6.61 -11.95
N ALA A 264 11.79 -6.67 -12.08
CA ALA A 264 12.69 -5.81 -11.31
C ALA A 264 12.56 -4.34 -11.74
N HIS A 265 12.35 -4.08 -13.04
CA HIS A 265 12.07 -2.74 -13.55
C HIS A 265 10.79 -2.18 -12.93
N GLN A 266 9.65 -2.87 -13.05
CA GLN A 266 8.41 -2.42 -12.40
C GLN A 266 8.58 -2.38 -10.88
N GLY A 267 9.27 -3.34 -10.27
CA GLY A 267 9.55 -3.36 -8.83
C GLY A 267 10.30 -2.12 -8.33
N VAL A 268 11.19 -1.53 -9.11
CA VAL A 268 11.87 -0.26 -8.77
C VAL A 268 11.05 0.95 -9.16
N PHE A 269 10.52 0.99 -10.38
CA PHE A 269 10.02 2.23 -10.99
C PHE A 269 8.50 2.42 -10.82
N PHE A 270 7.78 1.40 -10.36
CA PHE A 270 6.35 1.48 -10.06
C PHE A 270 6.09 2.63 -9.09
N ASN A 271 4.98 3.35 -9.32
CA ASN A 271 4.61 4.52 -8.52
C ASN A 271 5.74 5.56 -8.41
N GLN A 272 6.43 5.83 -9.52
CA GLN A 272 7.58 6.74 -9.61
C GLN A 272 8.77 6.34 -8.70
N GLY A 273 8.79 5.09 -8.20
CA GLY A 273 9.74 4.61 -7.19
C GLY A 273 9.36 4.97 -5.75
N GLN A 274 8.20 5.58 -5.54
CA GLN A 274 7.67 5.97 -4.23
C GLN A 274 6.84 4.81 -3.64
N CYS A 275 7.49 3.67 -3.42
CA CYS A 275 6.83 2.49 -2.88
C CYS A 275 7.69 1.85 -1.79
N CYS A 276 7.09 1.50 -0.65
CA CYS A 276 7.81 0.84 0.44
C CYS A 276 8.39 -0.51 0.00
N THR A 277 7.77 -1.17 -0.98
CA THR A 277 8.24 -2.42 -1.57
C THR A 277 9.29 -2.24 -2.66
N ALA A 278 9.75 -1.01 -2.95
CA ALA A 278 10.64 -0.76 -4.08
C ALA A 278 11.89 -1.66 -4.07
N ALA A 279 12.19 -2.28 -5.22
CA ALA A 279 13.28 -3.25 -5.44
C ALA A 279 14.67 -2.60 -5.44
N SER A 280 14.98 -1.89 -4.36
CA SER A 280 16.04 -0.89 -4.29
C SER A 280 17.44 -1.45 -4.06
N ARG A 281 17.62 -2.77 -4.11
CA ARG A 281 18.91 -3.47 -4.29
C ARG A 281 18.73 -4.68 -5.19
N VAL A 282 19.08 -4.56 -6.47
CA VAL A 282 18.94 -5.67 -7.43
C VAL A 282 20.25 -6.45 -7.49
N PHE A 283 20.30 -7.63 -6.88
CA PHE A 283 21.46 -8.52 -6.91
C PHE A 283 21.35 -9.48 -8.09
N VAL A 284 22.36 -9.52 -8.97
CA VAL A 284 22.37 -10.36 -10.17
C VAL A 284 23.61 -11.24 -10.19
N GLU A 285 23.42 -12.53 -10.49
CA GLU A 285 24.51 -13.51 -10.54
C GLU A 285 25.48 -13.18 -11.68
N GLU A 286 26.77 -13.31 -11.43
CA GLU A 286 27.84 -12.80 -12.31
C GLU A 286 27.72 -13.29 -13.78
N GLN A 287 27.19 -14.49 -14.02
CA GLN A 287 27.08 -15.09 -15.35
C GLN A 287 26.05 -14.38 -16.24
N VAL A 288 25.07 -13.68 -15.67
CA VAL A 288 24.02 -12.96 -16.42
C VAL A 288 23.99 -11.47 -16.13
N TYR A 289 24.91 -10.97 -15.31
CA TYR A 289 24.94 -9.59 -14.84
C TYR A 289 25.00 -8.55 -15.98
N ASP A 290 25.94 -8.70 -16.92
CA ASP A 290 26.13 -7.69 -17.98
C ASP A 290 24.90 -7.61 -18.91
N GLU A 291 24.31 -8.76 -19.23
CA GLU A 291 23.10 -8.83 -20.04
C GLU A 291 21.88 -8.29 -19.29
N PHE A 292 21.78 -8.53 -17.97
CA PHE A 292 20.73 -7.95 -17.14
C PHE A 292 20.83 -6.42 -17.09
N VAL A 293 22.03 -5.87 -16.88
CA VAL A 293 22.27 -4.42 -16.87
C VAL A 293 21.88 -3.83 -18.22
N ARG A 294 22.36 -4.40 -19.33
CA ARG A 294 22.04 -3.94 -20.69
C ARG A 294 20.53 -3.86 -20.92
N ARG A 295 19.79 -4.92 -20.62
CA ARG A 295 18.33 -4.96 -20.78
C ARG A 295 17.62 -3.97 -19.84
N SER A 296 18.04 -3.88 -18.59
CA SER A 296 17.46 -2.95 -17.60
C SER A 296 17.55 -1.49 -18.06
N VAL A 297 18.69 -1.11 -18.65
CA VAL A 297 18.90 0.20 -19.26
C VAL A 297 17.97 0.45 -20.45
N GLU A 298 17.75 -0.56 -21.30
CA GLU A 298 16.81 -0.46 -22.42
C GLU A 298 15.37 -0.24 -21.96
N TYR A 299 14.92 -0.95 -20.91
CA TYR A 299 13.62 -0.74 -20.30
C TYR A 299 13.50 0.66 -19.68
N ALA A 300 14.50 1.08 -18.89
CA ALA A 300 14.51 2.40 -18.25
C ALA A 300 14.46 3.56 -19.25
N LYS A 301 15.17 3.47 -20.37
CA LYS A 301 15.14 4.48 -21.45
C LYS A 301 13.81 4.52 -22.19
N LYS A 302 13.09 3.41 -22.27
CA LYS A 302 11.77 3.31 -22.93
C LYS A 302 10.61 3.72 -22.03
N ARG A 303 10.83 3.79 -20.71
CA ARG A 303 9.79 4.12 -19.73
C ARG A 303 9.22 5.53 -19.98
N PRO A 304 7.93 5.66 -20.30
CA PRO A 304 7.33 6.95 -20.61
C PRO A 304 7.08 7.76 -19.34
N VAL A 305 7.70 8.95 -19.27
CA VAL A 305 7.56 9.92 -18.19
C VAL A 305 6.83 11.16 -18.69
N GLY A 306 5.75 11.57 -18.02
CA GLY A 306 4.94 12.69 -18.50
C GLY A 306 3.69 12.96 -17.68
N ASP A 307 2.74 13.65 -18.33
CA ASP A 307 1.45 13.98 -17.73
C ASP A 307 0.79 12.71 -17.16
N PRO A 308 0.49 12.67 -15.85
CA PRO A 308 -0.20 11.54 -15.23
C PRO A 308 -1.56 11.19 -15.85
N PHE A 309 -2.19 12.12 -16.57
CA PHE A 309 -3.45 11.90 -17.28
C PHE A 309 -3.30 11.40 -18.73
N ASP A 310 -2.08 11.41 -19.29
CA ASP A 310 -1.81 10.76 -20.58
C ASP A 310 -1.82 9.24 -20.39
N VAL A 311 -2.65 8.55 -21.18
CA VAL A 311 -2.82 7.08 -21.15
C VAL A 311 -1.54 6.30 -21.47
N ARG A 312 -0.54 6.97 -22.05
CA ARG A 312 0.78 6.39 -22.35
C ARG A 312 1.78 6.54 -21.21
N THR A 313 1.48 7.37 -20.21
CA THR A 313 2.41 7.65 -19.11
C THR A 313 2.46 6.46 -18.14
N GLU A 314 3.68 6.01 -17.82
CA GLU A 314 3.90 5.02 -16.75
C GLU A 314 4.49 5.65 -15.50
N GLN A 315 5.09 6.84 -15.61
CA GLN A 315 5.72 7.56 -14.52
C GLN A 315 5.36 9.05 -14.55
N GLY A 316 4.74 9.51 -13.47
CA GLY A 316 4.49 10.93 -13.22
C GLY A 316 5.62 11.63 -12.44
N PRO A 317 5.33 12.78 -11.81
CA PRO A 317 6.27 13.54 -10.98
C PRO A 317 6.51 12.88 -9.61
N GLN A 318 7.51 13.37 -8.89
CA GLN A 318 7.66 13.09 -7.45
C GLN A 318 6.67 13.95 -6.65
N ILE A 319 6.35 13.53 -5.42
CA ILE A 319 5.24 14.12 -4.65
C ILE A 319 5.43 15.60 -4.28
N ASP A 320 6.64 16.00 -3.90
CA ASP A 320 6.93 17.36 -3.45
C ASP A 320 8.41 17.70 -3.65
N GLN A 321 8.77 18.97 -3.44
CA GLN A 321 10.13 19.47 -3.60
C GLN A 321 11.12 18.78 -2.67
N LYS A 322 10.71 18.49 -1.43
CA LYS A 322 11.59 17.85 -0.44
C LYS A 322 11.99 16.45 -0.87
N GLN A 323 11.04 15.67 -1.38
CA GLN A 323 11.31 14.35 -1.91
C GLN A 323 12.13 14.41 -3.19
N PHE A 324 11.82 15.36 -4.09
CA PHE A 324 12.57 15.59 -5.31
C PHE A 324 14.06 15.89 -5.03
N ASP A 325 14.34 16.82 -4.11
CA ASP A 325 15.71 17.20 -3.73
C ASP A 325 16.47 16.03 -3.08
N LYS A 326 15.81 15.27 -2.19
CA LYS A 326 16.39 14.08 -1.57
C LYS A 326 16.82 13.05 -2.62
N ILE A 327 16.00 12.80 -3.63
CA ILE A 327 16.32 11.82 -4.69
C ILE A 327 17.51 12.30 -5.50
N LEU A 328 17.55 13.58 -5.89
CA LEU A 328 18.67 14.14 -6.64
C LEU A 328 19.98 14.09 -5.84
N ASP A 329 19.95 14.36 -4.53
CA ASP A 329 21.13 14.19 -3.66
C ASP A 329 21.67 12.75 -3.69
N LEU A 330 20.79 11.75 -3.58
CA LEU A 330 21.19 10.34 -3.62
C LEU A 330 21.71 9.91 -5.00
N ILE A 331 21.14 10.47 -6.08
CA ILE A 331 21.69 10.26 -7.43
C ILE A 331 23.12 10.83 -7.52
N GLU A 332 23.36 12.04 -7.00
CA GLU A 332 24.70 12.63 -6.98
C GLU A 332 25.67 11.84 -6.09
N SER A 333 25.19 11.29 -4.97
CA SER A 333 25.98 10.41 -4.11
C SER A 333 26.42 9.16 -4.86
N GLY A 334 25.53 8.52 -5.62
CA GLY A 334 25.86 7.34 -6.43
C GLY A 334 26.99 7.61 -7.42
N LYS A 335 26.94 8.77 -8.10
CA LYS A 335 28.02 9.22 -9.01
C LYS A 335 29.34 9.43 -8.25
N LYS A 336 29.31 10.12 -7.12
CA LYS A 336 30.51 10.47 -6.31
C LYS A 336 31.17 9.25 -5.67
N GLU A 337 30.38 8.23 -5.31
CA GLU A 337 30.86 7.02 -4.65
C GLU A 337 31.38 5.96 -5.64
N GLY A 338 31.33 6.24 -6.95
CA GLY A 338 31.91 5.40 -7.99
C GLY A 338 30.97 4.37 -8.61
N ALA A 339 29.66 4.46 -8.35
CA ALA A 339 28.69 3.67 -9.11
C ALA A 339 28.67 4.13 -10.57
N LYS A 340 28.55 3.19 -11.50
CA LYS A 340 28.49 3.51 -12.93
C LYS A 340 27.07 3.92 -13.30
N LEU A 341 26.88 5.19 -13.64
CA LEU A 341 25.61 5.70 -14.16
C LEU A 341 25.40 5.21 -15.59
N GLU A 342 24.38 4.38 -15.81
CA GLU A 342 24.11 3.80 -17.13
C GLU A 342 23.08 4.62 -17.95
N CYS A 343 22.09 5.22 -17.27
CA CYS A 343 21.14 6.15 -17.88
C CYS A 343 20.46 7.04 -16.82
N GLY A 344 19.83 8.13 -17.27
CA GLY A 344 19.11 9.06 -16.39
C GLY A 344 20.07 9.94 -15.60
N GLY A 345 19.88 9.99 -14.28
CA GLY A 345 20.79 10.67 -13.36
C GLY A 345 20.57 12.18 -13.22
N SER A 346 19.41 12.68 -13.64
CA SER A 346 19.04 14.10 -13.49
C SER A 346 17.52 14.27 -13.47
N ALA A 347 17.08 15.48 -13.11
CA ALA A 347 15.74 15.95 -13.42
C ALA A 347 15.46 15.96 -14.94
N MET A 348 14.18 16.00 -15.30
CA MET A 348 13.75 16.35 -16.65
C MET A 348 13.70 17.87 -16.78
N GLU A 349 14.43 18.43 -17.74
CA GLU A 349 14.43 19.87 -18.02
C GLU A 349 13.00 20.34 -18.36
N ASP A 350 12.65 21.53 -17.86
CA ASP A 350 11.36 22.22 -18.06
C ASP A 350 10.09 21.50 -17.56
N ARG A 351 10.23 20.45 -16.74
CA ARG A 351 9.09 19.69 -16.18
C ARG A 351 9.21 19.54 -14.68
N GLY A 352 8.55 20.44 -13.93
CA GLY A 352 8.23 20.38 -12.50
C GLY A 352 9.09 19.43 -11.65
N LEU A 353 8.44 18.47 -11.00
CA LEU A 353 9.09 17.50 -10.10
C LEU A 353 9.39 16.17 -10.80
N PHE A 354 9.76 16.18 -12.09
CA PHE A 354 9.98 14.95 -12.86
C PHE A 354 11.47 14.55 -12.86
N ILE A 355 11.74 13.29 -12.53
CA ILE A 355 13.10 12.73 -12.51
C ILE A 355 13.23 11.65 -13.60
N LYS A 356 14.35 11.66 -14.34
CA LYS A 356 14.63 10.64 -15.37
C LYS A 356 14.82 9.26 -14.70
N PRO A 357 14.24 8.17 -15.27
CA PRO A 357 14.51 6.81 -14.80
C PRO A 357 16.01 6.54 -14.81
N THR A 358 16.55 6.28 -13.62
CA THR A 358 18.00 6.22 -13.39
C THR A 358 18.42 4.80 -13.09
N VAL A 359 19.47 4.33 -13.75
CA VAL A 359 20.05 2.99 -13.52
C VAL A 359 21.53 3.16 -13.18
N PHE A 360 21.93 2.56 -12.05
CA PHE A 360 23.32 2.44 -11.64
C PHE A 360 23.76 0.97 -11.68
N SER A 361 24.90 0.70 -12.30
CA SER A 361 25.59 -0.58 -12.21
C SER A 361 26.87 -0.44 -11.38
N GLU A 362 27.54 -1.57 -11.11
CA GLU A 362 28.73 -1.68 -10.27
C GLU A 362 28.50 -1.09 -8.86
N VAL A 363 27.27 -1.22 -8.36
CA VAL A 363 26.92 -0.76 -7.02
C VAL A 363 27.47 -1.73 -5.98
N THR A 364 28.04 -1.18 -4.91
CA THR A 364 28.58 -1.94 -3.77
C THR A 364 27.78 -1.67 -2.50
N ASP A 365 27.85 -2.61 -1.56
CA ASP A 365 27.03 -2.58 -0.34
C ASP A 365 27.34 -1.37 0.58
N THR A 366 28.49 -0.71 0.40
CA THR A 366 28.90 0.45 1.21
C THR A 366 28.35 1.77 0.69
N MET A 367 27.83 1.82 -0.54
CA MET A 367 27.30 3.03 -1.15
C MET A 367 25.99 3.49 -0.48
N ARG A 368 25.75 4.79 -0.40
CA ARG A 368 24.49 5.35 0.13
C ARG A 368 23.29 4.88 -0.68
N ILE A 369 23.38 4.85 -2.01
CA ILE A 369 22.31 4.33 -2.88
C ILE A 369 22.01 2.84 -2.66
N ALA A 370 22.89 2.09 -1.99
CA ALA A 370 22.66 0.69 -1.58
C ALA A 370 22.12 0.56 -0.14
N LYS A 371 22.22 1.58 0.71
CA LYS A 371 21.84 1.52 2.13
C LYS A 371 20.62 2.36 2.48
N GLU A 372 20.50 3.54 1.87
CA GLU A 372 19.45 4.52 2.14
C GLU A 372 18.24 4.28 1.22
N GLU A 373 17.04 4.44 1.77
CA GLU A 373 15.80 4.40 1.00
C GLU A 373 15.67 5.68 0.15
N ILE A 374 15.76 5.51 -1.17
CA ILE A 374 15.77 6.60 -2.15
C ILE A 374 14.35 7.15 -2.34
N PHE A 375 13.39 6.23 -2.54
CA PHE A 375 11.97 6.55 -2.76
C PHE A 375 11.75 7.42 -4.01
N GLY A 376 12.42 7.04 -5.09
CA GLY A 376 12.39 7.69 -6.40
C GLY A 376 12.87 6.72 -7.48
N PRO A 377 12.90 7.12 -8.76
CA PRO A 377 13.10 6.21 -9.89
C PRO A 377 14.59 5.91 -10.11
N VAL A 378 15.20 5.18 -9.17
CA VAL A 378 16.63 4.84 -9.17
C VAL A 378 16.82 3.34 -8.91
N GLN A 379 17.38 2.63 -9.89
CA GLN A 379 17.67 1.20 -9.84
C GLN A 379 19.17 0.96 -9.64
N PRO A 380 19.64 0.63 -8.42
CA PRO A 380 20.99 0.16 -8.18
C PRO A 380 21.09 -1.36 -8.42
N ILE A 381 22.03 -1.76 -9.28
CA ILE A 381 22.30 -3.15 -9.65
C ILE A 381 23.65 -3.58 -9.08
N LEU A 382 23.64 -4.67 -8.32
CA LEU A 382 24.77 -5.26 -7.62
C LEU A 382 25.07 -6.64 -8.20
N LYS A 383 26.34 -7.02 -8.24
CA LYS A 383 26.79 -8.35 -8.68
C LYS A 383 26.97 -9.29 -7.49
N PHE A 384 26.65 -10.57 -7.62
CA PHE A 384 26.98 -11.61 -6.63
C PHE A 384 27.47 -12.90 -7.30
N LYS A 385 28.15 -13.78 -6.55
CA LYS A 385 28.75 -15.01 -7.11
C LYS A 385 28.09 -16.31 -6.66
N ASN A 386 27.66 -16.37 -5.41
CA ASN A 386 27.04 -17.58 -4.87
C ASN A 386 25.89 -17.25 -3.89
N ILE A 387 25.07 -18.26 -3.62
CA ILE A 387 23.83 -18.14 -2.86
C ILE A 387 24.07 -17.73 -1.40
N GLU A 388 25.10 -18.28 -0.75
CA GLU A 388 25.39 -17.95 0.66
C GLU A 388 25.84 -16.48 0.80
N GLU A 389 26.65 -16.01 -0.15
CA GLU A 389 27.09 -14.63 -0.21
C GLU A 389 25.90 -13.68 -0.35
N VAL A 390 24.98 -13.94 -1.29
CA VAL A 390 23.84 -13.04 -1.53
C VAL A 390 22.83 -13.09 -0.38
N ILE A 391 22.64 -14.21 0.31
CA ILE A 391 21.82 -14.27 1.52
C ILE A 391 22.38 -13.33 2.59
N LYS A 392 23.68 -13.42 2.88
CA LYS A 392 24.33 -12.58 3.89
C LYS A 392 24.20 -11.10 3.54
N ARG A 393 24.40 -10.73 2.28
CA ARG A 393 24.32 -9.34 1.78
C ARG A 393 22.87 -8.84 1.72
N ALA A 394 21.92 -9.67 1.33
CA ALA A 394 20.50 -9.33 1.32
C ALA A 394 19.99 -9.01 2.74
N ASN A 395 20.43 -9.78 3.74
CA ASN A 395 20.02 -9.62 5.13
C ASN A 395 20.84 -8.60 5.93
N SER A 396 21.88 -7.99 5.35
CA SER A 396 22.85 -7.17 6.10
C SER A 396 22.33 -5.84 6.63
N LEU A 397 21.14 -5.41 6.20
CA LEU A 397 20.53 -4.15 6.62
C LEU A 397 19.51 -4.37 7.74
N GLU A 398 19.20 -3.30 8.46
CA GLU A 398 18.21 -3.28 9.55
C GLU A 398 16.76 -3.33 9.04
N TYR A 399 16.57 -3.23 7.73
CA TYR A 399 15.28 -3.34 7.05
C TYR A 399 14.98 -4.78 6.62
N GLY A 400 13.70 -5.11 6.53
CA GLY A 400 13.22 -6.44 6.16
C GLY A 400 11.76 -6.46 5.73
N LEU A 401 11.35 -5.51 4.86
CA LEU A 401 9.95 -5.44 4.42
C LEU A 401 9.62 -6.53 3.40
N THR A 402 10.24 -6.45 2.22
CA THR A 402 10.02 -7.40 1.12
C THR A 402 11.34 -7.87 0.53
N ALA A 403 11.32 -9.04 -0.12
CA ALA A 403 12.37 -9.50 -1.00
C ALA A 403 11.79 -10.21 -2.22
N ALA A 404 12.58 -10.37 -3.28
CA ALA A 404 12.23 -11.22 -4.40
C ALA A 404 13.38 -12.11 -4.85
N VAL A 405 13.04 -13.25 -5.43
CA VAL A 405 13.96 -14.25 -5.97
C VAL A 405 13.49 -14.67 -7.36
N PHE A 406 14.37 -14.59 -8.35
CA PHE A 406 14.13 -15.09 -9.70
C PHE A 406 15.07 -16.26 -10.01
N THR A 407 14.49 -17.43 -10.24
CA THR A 407 15.21 -18.69 -10.52
C THR A 407 14.22 -19.73 -11.04
N LYS A 408 14.70 -20.66 -11.89
CA LYS A 408 13.91 -21.82 -12.33
C LYS A 408 14.17 -23.05 -11.44
N ASN A 409 15.20 -22.99 -10.61
CA ASN A 409 15.57 -24.06 -9.70
C ASN A 409 14.76 -24.01 -8.39
N LEU A 410 14.08 -25.11 -8.08
CA LEU A 410 13.24 -25.24 -6.90
C LEU A 410 14.02 -25.11 -5.59
N ASP A 411 15.18 -25.76 -5.49
CA ASP A 411 16.00 -25.75 -4.27
C ASP A 411 16.54 -24.35 -3.97
N LYS A 412 17.01 -23.62 -5.00
CA LYS A 412 17.42 -22.23 -4.87
C LYS A 412 16.26 -21.35 -4.38
N ALA A 413 15.08 -21.51 -4.99
CA ALA A 413 13.90 -20.73 -4.65
C ALA A 413 13.51 -20.92 -3.18
N LEU A 414 13.39 -22.17 -2.72
CA LEU A 414 13.00 -22.49 -1.35
C LEU A 414 14.08 -22.11 -0.33
N LYS A 415 15.36 -22.34 -0.66
CA LYS A 415 16.49 -21.98 0.22
C LYS A 415 16.57 -20.48 0.43
N LEU A 416 16.51 -19.70 -0.65
CA LEU A 416 16.53 -18.24 -0.57
C LEU A 416 15.30 -17.72 0.18
N ALA A 417 14.10 -18.19 -0.16
CA ALA A 417 12.87 -17.75 0.51
C ALA A 417 12.86 -18.03 2.01
N SER A 418 13.44 -19.16 2.44
CA SER A 418 13.54 -19.52 3.86
C SER A 418 14.61 -18.71 4.61
N ALA A 419 15.68 -18.33 3.93
CA ALA A 419 16.83 -17.65 4.54
C ALA A 419 16.72 -16.11 4.54
N LEU A 420 15.88 -15.53 3.69
CA LEU A 420 15.70 -14.09 3.61
C LEU A 420 14.87 -13.56 4.79
N GLU A 421 15.43 -12.58 5.50
CA GLU A 421 14.81 -11.95 6.67
C GLU A 421 13.87 -10.82 6.24
N SER A 422 12.86 -11.16 5.44
CA SER A 422 11.86 -10.24 4.91
C SER A 422 10.45 -10.75 5.20
N GLY A 423 9.51 -9.84 5.48
CA GLY A 423 8.15 -10.25 5.83
C GLY A 423 7.32 -10.76 4.66
N THR A 424 7.70 -10.45 3.43
CA THR A 424 7.16 -11.07 2.22
C THR A 424 8.30 -11.40 1.26
N VAL A 425 8.32 -12.63 0.74
CA VAL A 425 9.29 -13.05 -0.28
C VAL A 425 8.55 -13.50 -1.53
N TRP A 426 8.74 -12.80 -2.64
CA TRP A 426 8.20 -13.18 -3.94
C TRP A 426 9.16 -14.09 -4.70
N ILE A 427 8.64 -15.07 -5.43
CA ILE A 427 9.41 -15.96 -6.30
C ILE A 427 8.88 -15.83 -7.72
N ASN A 428 9.75 -15.43 -8.65
CA ASN A 428 9.42 -15.20 -10.07
C ASN A 428 8.28 -14.20 -10.31
N CYS A 429 8.10 -13.25 -9.39
CA CYS A 429 7.18 -12.13 -9.51
C CYS A 429 7.63 -10.99 -8.57
N TYR A 430 6.95 -9.85 -8.64
CA TYR A 430 7.20 -8.70 -7.76
C TYR A 430 5.89 -7.94 -7.53
N ASN A 431 5.72 -7.28 -6.38
CA ASN A 431 4.50 -6.52 -6.03
C ASN A 431 3.19 -7.35 -6.12
N ALA A 432 3.28 -8.66 -5.95
CA ALA A 432 2.13 -9.55 -5.91
C ALA A 432 1.47 -9.47 -4.51
N ILE A 433 0.70 -8.40 -4.30
CA ILE A 433 0.02 -8.09 -3.04
C ILE A 433 -1.46 -8.45 -3.15
N TYR A 434 -1.98 -9.10 -2.12
CA TYR A 434 -3.34 -9.63 -2.09
C TYR A 434 -3.97 -9.31 -0.75
N ALA A 435 -5.27 -8.95 -0.73
CA ALA A 435 -5.99 -8.70 0.52
C ALA A 435 -5.99 -9.92 1.46
N GLN A 436 -5.84 -11.12 0.89
CA GLN A 436 -5.81 -12.41 1.58
C GLN A 436 -4.45 -12.73 2.23
N ALA A 437 -3.36 -12.17 1.72
CA ALA A 437 -2.01 -12.46 2.19
C ALA A 437 -1.57 -11.39 3.20
N PRO A 438 -1.01 -11.77 4.36
CA PRO A 438 -0.49 -10.79 5.31
C PRO A 438 0.72 -10.07 4.70
N PHE A 439 0.84 -8.79 4.99
CA PHE A 439 1.95 -7.94 4.59
C PHE A 439 2.50 -7.23 5.83
N GLY A 440 3.82 -7.14 5.94
CA GLY A 440 4.45 -6.29 6.95
C GLY A 440 5.90 -6.61 7.23
N GLY A 441 6.58 -5.72 7.95
CA GLY A 441 8.03 -5.77 8.10
C GLY A 441 8.58 -6.82 9.07
N PHE A 442 9.78 -7.31 8.76
CA PHE A 442 10.75 -7.81 9.75
C PHE A 442 11.61 -6.64 10.24
N LYS A 443 12.31 -6.84 11.37
CA LYS A 443 13.30 -5.89 11.92
C LYS A 443 12.72 -4.48 12.07
N MET A 444 13.40 -3.45 11.56
CA MET A 444 12.97 -2.05 11.64
C MET A 444 11.98 -1.66 10.54
N SER A 445 11.57 -2.58 9.66
CA SER A 445 10.55 -2.28 8.64
C SER A 445 9.13 -2.36 9.17
N GLY A 446 8.91 -2.81 10.41
CA GLY A 446 7.58 -2.76 10.99
C GLY A 446 7.35 -3.66 12.21
N ASN A 447 6.18 -3.50 12.81
CA ASN A 447 5.66 -4.35 13.88
C ASN A 447 4.20 -4.70 13.59
N GLY A 448 3.87 -5.99 13.67
CA GLY A 448 2.55 -6.52 13.30
C GLY A 448 2.45 -6.87 11.81
N ARG A 449 1.24 -7.19 11.35
CA ARG A 449 0.92 -7.42 9.93
C ARG A 449 -0.38 -6.73 9.57
N GLU A 450 -0.44 -6.17 8.37
CA GLU A 450 -1.67 -5.73 7.71
C GLU A 450 -2.11 -6.75 6.66
N LEU A 451 -3.35 -6.63 6.18
CA LEU A 451 -4.01 -7.61 5.30
C LEU A 451 -4.09 -9.05 5.87
N GLY A 452 -4.74 -9.94 5.13
CA GLY A 452 -4.94 -11.33 5.53
C GLY A 452 -5.75 -11.49 6.83
N GLU A 453 -5.83 -12.72 7.32
CA GLU A 453 -6.45 -13.01 8.63
C GLU A 453 -5.62 -12.41 9.78
N TYR A 454 -4.30 -12.37 9.64
CA TYR A 454 -3.38 -11.92 10.69
C TYR A 454 -3.60 -10.46 11.10
N ALA A 455 -4.05 -9.58 10.19
CA ALA A 455 -4.39 -8.21 10.55
C ALA A 455 -5.48 -8.11 11.61
N LEU A 456 -6.39 -9.09 11.71
CA LEU A 456 -7.48 -9.06 12.68
C LEU A 456 -6.96 -9.07 14.12
N ALA A 457 -5.83 -9.78 14.37
CA ALA A 457 -5.20 -9.84 15.68
C ALA A 457 -4.82 -8.44 16.20
N GLU A 458 -4.41 -7.55 15.30
CA GLU A 458 -4.01 -6.17 15.61
C GLU A 458 -5.18 -5.25 15.95
N TYR A 459 -6.40 -5.72 15.69
CA TYR A 459 -7.64 -4.98 15.93
C TYR A 459 -8.58 -5.70 16.91
N THR A 460 -8.12 -6.77 17.56
CA THR A 460 -8.87 -7.49 18.61
C THR A 460 -8.09 -7.60 19.91
N GLU A 461 -8.78 -7.47 21.04
CA GLU A 461 -8.29 -7.71 22.38
C GLU A 461 -8.86 -9.03 22.91
N VAL A 462 -7.98 -9.95 23.32
CA VAL A 462 -8.37 -11.28 23.78
C VAL A 462 -8.76 -11.21 25.26
N LYS A 463 -9.95 -11.71 25.58
CA LYS A 463 -10.42 -11.89 26.96
C LYS A 463 -10.63 -13.37 27.24
N THR A 464 -9.90 -13.91 28.21
CA THR A 464 -10.14 -15.25 28.76
C THR A 464 -11.24 -15.21 29.80
N VAL A 465 -12.20 -16.13 29.69
CA VAL A 465 -13.28 -16.33 30.66
C VAL A 465 -13.16 -17.75 31.20
N THR A 466 -13.00 -17.85 32.52
CA THR A 466 -12.84 -19.13 33.23
C THR A 466 -13.96 -19.26 34.25
N ILE A 467 -14.72 -20.35 34.14
CA ILE A 467 -15.90 -20.63 34.97
C ILE A 467 -15.66 -21.97 35.67
N LYS A 468 -15.67 -21.97 37.01
CA LYS A 468 -15.65 -23.19 37.79
C LYS A 468 -17.05 -23.78 37.83
N LEU A 469 -17.17 -25.08 37.57
CA LEU A 469 -18.40 -25.86 37.66
C LEU A 469 -18.30 -26.85 38.81
N ASP A 470 -19.44 -27.32 39.29
CA ASP A 470 -19.49 -28.35 40.34
C ASP A 470 -19.18 -29.74 39.75
N ASP A 471 -19.66 -30.03 38.53
CA ASP A 471 -19.31 -31.20 37.72
C ASP A 471 -19.22 -30.78 36.23
N LYS A 472 -18.26 -31.32 35.48
CA LYS A 472 -18.18 -31.16 34.02
C LYS A 472 -17.82 -32.51 33.40
N ASP A 473 -18.69 -32.97 32.51
CA ASP A 473 -18.49 -34.19 31.75
C ASP A 473 -17.68 -33.92 30.47
N SER A 474 -16.85 -34.92 30.15
CA SER A 474 -16.36 -35.34 28.82
C SER A 474 -16.58 -34.40 27.62
#